data_AF-A0A1L8SPU2-F1
#
_entry.id   AF-A0A1L8SPU2-F1
#
_cell.length_a   1.000
_cell.length_b   1.000
_cell.length_c   1.000
_cell.angle_alpha   90.00
_cell.angle_beta   90.00
_cell.angle_gamma   90.00
#
_symmetry.space_group_name_H-M   'P 1'
#
loop_
_entity.id
_entity.type
_entity.pdbx_description
1 polymer ?
#
loop_
_entity_poly.entity_id
_entity_poly.type
_entity_poly.pdbx_seq_one_letter_code
_entity_poly.pdbx_strand_id
1 'polypeptide(L)'
;MDDFYQGLSTYLDGIRLDSGIVAMKRGQERMAEVHNIQTKLIKAEVNEEEVPYSLIMTHAQDHLANAISWSRMCQLLIDQLERDEVETYE
;
A
#
# COMPACT_ATOMS: atom_id res chain seq x y z
N MET A 1 -2.73 -6.73 -2.64
CA MET A 1 -1.31 -6.91 -2.28
C MET A 1 -0.43 -7.01 -3.53
N ASP A 2 -0.89 -7.69 -4.57
CA ASP A 2 -0.13 -7.93 -5.80
C ASP A 2 0.40 -6.67 -6.50
N ASP A 3 -0.29 -5.54 -6.43
CA ASP A 3 0.16 -4.28 -7.05
C ASP A 3 1.52 -3.81 -6.56
N PHE A 4 1.72 -3.79 -5.24
CA PHE A 4 2.96 -3.28 -4.65
C PHE A 4 4.13 -4.24 -4.87
N TYR A 5 3.86 -5.54 -4.83
CA TYR A 5 4.85 -6.56 -5.17
C TYR A 5 5.25 -6.45 -6.64
N GLN A 6 4.27 -6.39 -7.55
CA GLN A 6 4.52 -6.25 -8.99
C GLN A 6 5.25 -4.94 -9.29
N GLY A 7 4.88 -3.85 -8.62
CA GLY A 7 5.52 -2.54 -8.75
C GLY A 7 7.00 -2.61 -8.42
N LEU A 8 7.33 -3.11 -7.22
CA LEU A 8 8.72 -3.24 -6.77
C LEU A 8 9.52 -4.23 -7.62
N SER A 9 8.96 -5.40 -7.95
CA SER A 9 9.63 -6.40 -8.81
C SER A 9 9.98 -5.80 -10.16
N THR A 10 9.08 -5.02 -10.75
CA THR A 10 9.33 -4.37 -12.05
C THR A 10 10.40 -3.30 -11.97
N TYR A 11 10.48 -2.60 -10.83
CA TYR A 11 11.54 -1.63 -10.54
C TYR A 11 12.91 -2.32 -10.45
N LEU A 12 12.99 -3.42 -9.69
CA LEU A 12 14.21 -4.21 -9.52
C LEU A 12 14.71 -4.86 -10.82
N ASP A 13 13.79 -5.27 -11.70
CA ASP A 13 14.17 -5.87 -12.99
C ASP A 13 14.70 -4.85 -14.00
N GLY A 14 14.40 -3.54 -13.83
CA GLY A 14 14.87 -2.46 -14.72
C GLY A 14 14.28 -2.46 -16.13
N ILE A 15 13.28 -3.31 -16.44
CA ILE A 15 12.77 -3.51 -17.80
C ILE A 15 11.59 -2.59 -18.14
N ARG A 16 10.72 -2.28 -17.15
CA ARG A 16 9.43 -1.58 -17.39
C ARG A 16 9.04 -0.62 -16.26
N LEU A 17 9.91 0.33 -15.92
CA LEU A 17 9.71 1.28 -14.81
C LEU A 17 8.33 1.95 -14.81
N ASP A 18 7.85 2.40 -15.98
CA ASP A 18 6.51 3.00 -16.12
C ASP A 18 5.39 2.07 -15.63
N SER A 19 5.47 0.78 -15.97
CA SER A 19 4.50 -0.22 -15.53
C SER A 19 4.58 -0.46 -14.01
N GLY A 20 5.78 -0.36 -13.44
CA GLY A 20 6.01 -0.46 -12.00
C GLY A 20 5.35 0.70 -11.25
N ILE A 21 5.54 1.94 -11.73
CA ILE A 21 4.94 3.15 -11.18
C ILE A 21 3.41 3.08 -11.26
N VAL A 22 2.86 2.66 -12.40
CA VAL A 22 1.41 2.48 -12.57
C VAL A 22 0.86 1.45 -11.58
N ALA A 23 1.56 0.34 -11.36
CA ALA A 23 1.15 -0.67 -10.39
C ALA A 23 1.17 -0.11 -8.95
N MET A 24 2.23 0.59 -8.55
CA MET A 24 2.34 1.24 -7.24
C MET A 24 1.19 2.22 -7.00
N LYS A 25 0.90 3.09 -7.98
CA LYS A 25 -0.20 4.07 -7.88
C LYS A 25 -1.56 3.39 -7.74
N ARG A 26 -1.85 2.37 -8.54
CA ARG A 26 -3.10 1.60 -8.44
C ARG A 26 -3.26 0.95 -7.07
N GLY A 27 -2.16 0.42 -6.51
CA GLY A 27 -2.16 -0.12 -5.16
C GLY A 27 -2.51 0.94 -4.11
N GLN A 28 -1.92 2.14 -4.21
CA GLN A 28 -2.19 3.26 -3.31
C GLN A 28 -3.65 3.74 -3.38
N GLU A 29 -4.20 3.87 -4.58
CA GLU A 29 -5.61 4.28 -4.78
C GLU A 29 -6.58 3.29 -4.13
N ARG A 30 -6.42 1.99 -4.40
CA ARG A 30 -7.25 0.94 -3.78
C ARG A 30 -7.11 0.92 -2.26
N MET A 31 -5.89 1.06 -1.76
CA MET A 31 -5.64 1.10 -0.33
C MET A 31 -6.29 2.31 0.35
N ALA A 32 -6.26 3.48 -0.30
CA ALA A 32 -6.91 4.69 0.20
C ALA A 32 -8.44 4.53 0.28
N GLU A 33 -9.06 3.88 -0.70
CA GLU A 33 -10.49 3.56 -0.67
C GLU A 33 -10.86 2.67 0.53
N VAL A 34 -10.10 1.59 0.76
CA VAL A 34 -10.36 0.69 1.90
C VAL A 34 -10.05 1.36 3.24
N HIS A 35 -8.99 2.17 3.31
CA HIS A 35 -8.66 2.95 4.51
C HIS A 35 -9.76 3.96 4.87
N ASN A 36 -10.42 4.56 3.88
CA ASN A 36 -11.59 5.41 4.11
C ASN A 36 -12.77 4.64 4.71
N ILE A 37 -12.98 3.38 4.32
CA ILE A 37 -14.00 2.51 4.94
C ILE A 37 -13.62 2.22 6.40
N GLN A 38 -12.38 1.83 6.68
CA GLN A 38 -11.91 1.60 8.06
C GLN A 38 -12.06 2.87 8.92
N THR A 39 -11.74 4.03 8.38
CA THR A 39 -11.90 5.33 9.07
C THR A 39 -13.38 5.60 9.41
N LYS A 40 -14.31 5.25 8.52
CA LYS A 40 -15.75 5.40 8.80
C LYS A 40 -16.20 4.46 9.92
N LEU A 41 -15.71 3.23 9.95
CA LEU A 41 -16.01 2.28 11.04
C LEU A 41 -15.50 2.78 12.40
N ILE A 42 -14.27 3.28 12.46
CA ILE A 42 -13.70 3.88 13.68
C ILE A 42 -14.53 5.09 14.13
N LYS A 43 -14.94 5.96 13.19
CA LYS A 43 -15.78 7.12 13.52
C LYS A 43 -17.14 6.70 14.06
N ALA A 44 -17.76 5.68 13.49
CA ALA A 44 -19.02 5.13 13.98
C ALA A 44 -18.87 4.59 15.42
N GLU A 45 -17.80 3.83 15.68
CA GLU A 45 -17.47 3.33 17.02
C GLU A 45 -17.27 4.47 18.04
N VAL A 46 -16.52 5.51 17.68
CA VAL A 46 -16.30 6.71 18.51
C VAL A 46 -17.61 7.47 18.79
N ASN A 47 -18.57 7.41 17.87
CA ASN A 47 -19.89 8.02 18.03
C ASN A 47 -20.90 7.12 18.77
N GLU A 48 -20.44 6.02 19.39
CA GLU A 48 -21.28 5.04 20.09
C GLU A 48 -22.32 4.35 19.18
N GLU A 49 -22.08 4.33 17.86
CA GLU A 49 -22.90 3.57 16.91
C GLU A 49 -22.58 2.07 16.99
N GLU A 50 -23.58 1.22 16.75
CA GLU A 50 -23.37 -0.23 16.76
C GLU A 50 -22.56 -0.66 15.52
N VAL A 51 -21.32 -1.10 15.75
CA VAL A 51 -20.44 -1.66 14.72
C VAL A 51 -20.39 -3.19 14.87
N PRO A 52 -20.77 -3.97 13.84
CA PRO A 52 -20.78 -5.43 13.95
C PRO A 52 -19.35 -5.99 13.95
N TYR A 53 -18.94 -6.55 15.09
CA TYR A 53 -17.68 -7.26 15.23
C TYR A 53 -17.80 -8.70 14.72
N SER A 54 -16.82 -9.13 13.93
CA SER A 54 -16.68 -10.51 13.50
C SER A 54 -15.21 -10.84 13.22
N LEU A 55 -14.86 -12.13 13.23
CA LEU A 55 -13.52 -12.57 12.83
C LEU A 55 -13.17 -12.10 11.40
N ILE A 56 -14.15 -12.04 10.50
CA ILE A 56 -13.97 -11.54 9.13
C ILE A 56 -13.63 -10.05 9.14
N MET A 57 -14.29 -9.24 9.97
CA MET A 57 -14.00 -7.81 10.12
C MET A 57 -12.58 -7.59 10.63
N THR A 58 -12.17 -8.30 11.68
CA THR A 58 -10.79 -8.23 12.20
C THR A 58 -9.78 -8.64 11.14
N HIS A 59 -10.02 -9.75 10.43
CA HIS A 59 -9.13 -10.22 9.37
C HIS A 59 -9.00 -9.22 8.21
N ALA A 60 -10.09 -8.56 7.82
CA ALA A 60 -10.05 -7.51 6.81
C ALA A 60 -9.20 -6.31 7.23
N GLN A 61 -9.27 -5.92 8.51
CA GLN A 61 -8.44 -4.85 9.06
C GLN A 61 -6.96 -5.25 9.14
N ASP A 62 -6.65 -6.49 9.53
CA ASP A 62 -5.28 -7.02 9.52
C ASP A 62 -4.67 -6.96 8.11
N HIS A 63 -5.44 -7.35 7.07
CA HIS A 63 -5.01 -7.25 5.68
C HIS A 63 -4.73 -5.81 5.25
N LEU A 64 -5.58 -4.86 5.65
CA LEU A 64 -5.37 -3.45 5.33
C LEU A 64 -4.11 -2.92 6.01
N ALA A 65 -3.92 -3.19 7.29
CA ALA A 65 -2.73 -2.76 8.04
C ALA A 65 -1.44 -3.36 7.44
N ASN A 66 -1.48 -4.64 7.06
CA ASN A 66 -0.37 -5.30 6.36
C ASN A 66 -0.10 -4.66 4.99
N ALA A 67 -1.15 -4.36 4.21
CA ALA A 67 -1.01 -3.71 2.90
C ALA A 67 -0.41 -2.30 3.01
N ILE A 68 -0.80 -1.52 4.01
CA ILE A 68 -0.23 -0.18 4.29
C ILE A 68 1.25 -0.28 4.66
N SER A 69 1.61 -1.24 5.51
CA SER A 69 3.01 -1.43 5.90
C SER A 69 3.85 -1.88 4.70
N TRP A 70 3.33 -2.82 3.90
CA TRP A 70 3.97 -3.31 2.68
C TRP A 70 4.17 -2.19 1.65
N SER A 71 3.16 -1.34 1.43
CA SER A 71 3.27 -0.23 0.47
C SER A 71 4.38 0.75 0.84
N ARG A 72 4.51 1.07 2.14
CA ARG A 72 5.55 1.96 2.65
C ARG A 72 6.94 1.37 2.47
N MET A 73 7.09 0.07 2.73
CA MET A 73 8.38 -0.61 2.49
C MET A 73 8.75 -0.63 1.01
N CYS A 74 7.80 -0.95 0.12
CA CYS A 74 8.06 -0.88 -1.32
C CYS A 74 8.47 0.52 -1.78
N GLN A 75 7.82 1.57 -1.27
CA GLN A 75 8.19 2.95 -1.61
C GLN A 75 9.60 3.28 -1.13
N LEU A 76 9.95 2.94 0.12
CA LEU A 76 11.30 3.18 0.65
C LEU A 76 12.38 2.47 -0.16
N LEU A 77 12.11 1.25 -0.65
CA LEU A 77 13.05 0.52 -1.49
C LEU A 77 13.22 1.19 -2.86
N ILE A 78 12.13 1.62 -3.50
CA ILE A 78 12.18 2.36 -4.76
C ILE A 78 12.96 3.67 -4.58
N ASP A 79 12.66 4.45 -3.54
CA ASP A 79 13.35 5.71 -3.26
C ASP A 79 14.86 5.51 -2.99
N GLN A 80 15.27 4.35 -2.49
CA GLN A 80 16.68 4.00 -2.32
C GLN A 80 17.34 3.67 -3.66
N LEU A 81 16.70 2.85 -4.48
CA LEU A 81 17.20 2.47 -5.80
C LEU A 81 17.40 3.70 -6.71
N GLU A 82 16.44 4.62 -6.70
CA GLU A 82 16.54 5.87 -7.46
C GLU A 82 17.69 6.77 -6.99
N ARG A 83 17.99 6.78 -5.68
CA ARG A 83 19.13 7.53 -5.13
C ARG A 83 20.46 6.93 -5.55
N ASP A 84 20.59 5.60 -5.47
CA ASP A 84 21.80 4.89 -5.85
C ASP A 84 22.12 5.11 -7.35
N GLU A 85 21.09 5.15 -8.21
CA GLU A 85 21.29 5.48 -9.63
C GLU A 85 21.89 6.87 -9.81
N VAL A 86 21.37 7.90 -9.12
CA VAL A 86 21.87 9.29 -9.24
C VAL A 86 23.33 9.41 -8.78
N GLU A 87 23.69 8.79 -7.67
CA GLU A 87 25.08 8.81 -7.16
C GLU A 87 26.07 8.11 -8.09
N THR A 88 25.61 7.19 -8.95
CA THR A 88 26.48 6.49 -9.90
C THR A 88 26.86 7.36 -11.12
N TYR A 89 26.16 8.49 -11.33
CA TYR A 89 26.41 9.43 -12.44
C TYR A 89 27.16 10.70 -12.01
N GLU A 90 27.48 10.88 -10.72
CA GLU A 90 28.34 11.94 -10.18
C GLU A 90 29.80 11.49 -10.03
#